data_AF-A0A7Y5DP43-F1
#
_entry.id   AF-A0A7Y5DP43-F1
#
_cell.length_a   1.000
_cell.length_b   1.000
_cell.length_c   1.000
_cell.angle_alpha   90.00
_cell.angle_beta   90.00
_cell.angle_gamma   90.00
#
_symmetry.space_group_name_H-M   'P 1'
#
loop_
_entity.id
_entity.type
_entity.pdbx_description
1 polymer ?
#
loop_
_entity_poly.entity_id
_entity_poly.type
_entity_poly.pdbx_seq_one_letter_code
_entity_poly.pdbx_strand_id
1 'polypeptide(L)'
;MKILNQIHLLALGVSMILILLSCSAPVEKKVDKSTLQEKAKVSINNWVRKHPEEYKKYKPISFEDFTIRYEKTELTHYLSDKIEEQQAKPTVNKHVLDSLKNLLEKNKGLLMGYTIIHKYHTKTFAGEVVNHKDLVFLDTIFRIATILEPDAYDMILDQKIIFRPDSLEKK
;
A
#
# COMPACT_ATOMS: atom_id res chain seq x y z
N MET A 1 42.96 18.96 53.21
CA MET A 1 41.48 18.96 53.13
C MET A 1 41.05 19.54 51.78
N LYS A 2 41.01 18.72 50.72
CA LYS A 2 40.72 19.14 49.34
C LYS A 2 39.83 18.10 48.63
N ILE A 3 38.74 17.68 49.27
CA ILE A 3 37.84 16.65 48.71
C ILE A 3 36.41 17.19 48.53
N LEU A 4 36.08 18.39 49.02
CA LEU A 4 34.69 18.83 49.09
C LEU A 4 34.18 19.71 47.94
N ASN A 5 35.02 20.07 46.95
CA ASN A 5 34.60 20.99 45.88
C ASN A 5 34.49 20.39 44.48
N GLN A 6 34.67 19.07 44.31
CA GLN A 6 34.48 18.41 43.00
C GLN A 6 33.17 17.61 42.86
N ILE A 7 32.37 17.51 43.93
CA ILE A 7 31.14 16.70 43.92
C ILE A 7 29.96 17.47 43.31
N HIS A 8 29.96 18.80 43.34
CA HIS A 8 28.86 19.60 42.79
C HIS A 8 28.92 19.80 41.27
N LEU A 9 30.09 19.69 40.64
CA LEU A 9 30.21 19.84 39.18
C LEU A 9 29.82 18.55 38.42
N LEU A 10 29.99 17.37 39.03
CA LEU A 10 29.59 16.10 38.42
C LEU A 10 28.08 15.82 38.55
N ALA A 11 27.41 16.36 39.57
CA ALA A 11 25.98 16.15 39.78
C ALA A 11 25.09 16.96 38.82
N LEU A 12 25.58 18.07 38.27
CA LEU A 12 24.84 18.88 37.29
C LEU A 12 24.92 18.33 35.85
N GLY A 13 25.95 17.53 35.52
CA GLY A 13 26.13 16.96 34.18
C GLY A 13 25.29 15.71 33.89
N VAL A 14 24.82 15.00 34.92
CA VAL A 14 24.13 13.70 34.75
C VAL A 14 22.61 13.84 34.65
N SER A 15 22.01 14.94 35.12
CA SER A 15 20.55 15.11 35.01
C SER A 15 20.07 15.54 33.61
N MET A 16 20.96 16.03 32.74
CA MET A 16 20.58 16.55 31.42
C MET A 16 20.55 15.48 30.30
N ILE A 17 21.07 14.27 30.54
CA ILE A 17 21.16 13.22 29.51
C ILE A 17 19.92 12.31 29.50
N LEU A 18 19.11 12.30 30.55
CA LEU A 18 17.93 11.42 30.67
C LEU A 18 16.65 11.93 29.99
N ILE A 19 16.62 13.18 29.51
CA ILE A 19 15.43 13.74 28.83
C ILE A 19 15.37 13.35 27.35
N LEU A 20 16.46 12.83 26.77
CA LEU A 20 16.51 12.50 25.33
C LEU A 20 16.03 11.07 24.99
N LEU A 21 15.59 10.28 25.97
CA LEU A 21 15.15 8.89 25.73
C LEU A 21 13.65 8.63 25.92
N SER A 22 12.85 9.64 26.26
CA SER A 22 11.39 9.46 26.34
C SER A 22 10.71 9.77 25.02
N CYS A 23 10.57 8.70 24.24
CA CYS A 23 9.43 8.42 23.36
C CYS A 23 9.00 9.57 22.43
N SER A 24 9.84 9.88 21.45
CA SER A 24 9.30 10.35 20.18
C SER A 24 8.47 9.21 19.58
N ALA A 25 7.16 9.21 19.85
CA ALA A 25 6.22 8.51 19.00
C ALA A 25 6.61 8.86 17.56
N PRO A 26 6.85 7.87 16.67
CA PRO A 26 7.13 8.19 15.29
C PRO A 26 5.96 9.04 14.83
N VAL A 27 6.26 10.30 14.48
CA VAL A 27 5.31 11.15 13.79
C VAL A 27 5.10 10.43 12.46
N GLU A 28 4.11 9.56 12.42
CA GLU A 28 3.60 8.97 11.20
C GLU A 28 3.17 10.17 10.35
N LYS A 29 4.08 10.61 9.47
CA LYS A 29 3.72 11.51 8.38
C LYS A 29 2.63 10.75 7.63
N LYS A 30 1.38 11.16 7.81
CA LYS A 30 0.25 10.64 7.04
C LYS A 30 0.62 10.81 5.58
N VAL A 31 1.03 9.70 4.96
CA VAL A 31 1.44 9.70 3.57
C VAL A 31 0.19 10.04 2.76
N ASP A 32 0.23 11.16 2.06
CA ASP A 32 -0.91 11.63 1.30
C ASP A 32 -1.20 10.63 0.15
N LYS A 33 -2.42 10.07 0.18
CA LYS A 33 -2.91 9.12 -0.82
C LYS A 33 -2.83 9.68 -2.24
N SER A 34 -3.04 11.00 -2.41
CA SER A 34 -2.93 11.67 -3.71
C SER A 34 -1.51 11.54 -4.29
N THR A 35 -0.50 11.71 -3.44
CA THR A 35 0.91 11.60 -3.84
C THR A 35 1.27 10.17 -4.24
N LEU A 36 0.75 9.17 -3.52
CA LEU A 36 0.97 7.75 -3.86
C LEU A 36 0.30 7.36 -5.16
N GLN A 37 -0.93 7.82 -5.39
CA GLN A 37 -1.64 7.57 -6.64
C GLN A 37 -0.88 8.17 -7.83
N GLU A 38 -0.31 9.38 -7.67
CA GLU A 38 0.48 9.99 -8.74
C GLU A 38 1.75 9.19 -9.07
N LYS A 39 2.45 8.68 -8.05
CA LYS A 39 3.58 7.76 -8.27
C LYS A 39 3.17 6.51 -9.05
N ALA A 40 2.02 5.93 -8.71
CA ALA A 40 1.50 4.76 -9.44
C ALA A 40 1.21 5.09 -10.91
N LYS A 41 0.57 6.23 -11.20
CA LYS A 41 0.32 6.67 -12.58
C LYS A 41 1.62 6.84 -13.37
N VAL A 42 2.64 7.48 -12.78
CA VAL A 42 3.95 7.66 -13.41
C VAL A 42 4.58 6.30 -13.73
N SER A 43 4.56 5.36 -12.78
CA SER A 43 5.08 4.01 -12.99
C SER A 43 4.35 3.26 -14.10
N ILE A 44 3.02 3.33 -14.15
CA ILE A 44 2.23 2.69 -15.21
C ILE A 44 2.54 3.28 -16.57
N ASN A 45 2.54 4.61 -16.68
CA ASN A 45 2.86 5.26 -17.95
C ASN A 45 4.29 4.92 -18.42
N ASN A 46 5.25 4.79 -17.50
CA ASN A 46 6.61 4.38 -17.83
C ASN A 46 6.69 2.91 -18.28
N TRP A 47 5.92 2.02 -17.64
CA TRP A 47 5.82 0.62 -18.04
C TRP A 47 5.26 0.49 -19.46
N VAL A 48 4.12 1.14 -19.73
CA VAL A 48 3.46 1.17 -21.03
C VAL A 48 4.42 1.63 -22.13
N ARG A 49 5.20 2.70 -21.87
CA ARG A 49 6.20 3.20 -22.82
C ARG A 49 7.33 2.21 -23.11
N LYS A 50 7.68 1.35 -22.14
CA LYS A 50 8.72 0.31 -22.30
C LYS A 50 8.22 -0.92 -23.05
N HIS A 51 6.90 -1.10 -23.19
CA HIS A 51 6.28 -2.25 -23.84
C HIS A 51 5.41 -1.81 -25.04
N PRO A 52 5.97 -1.10 -26.05
CA PRO A 52 5.19 -0.49 -27.12
C PRO A 52 4.42 -1.50 -27.99
N GLU A 53 4.89 -2.76 -28.06
CA GLU A 53 4.24 -3.82 -28.83
C GLU A 53 2.90 -4.27 -28.21
N GLU A 54 2.83 -4.33 -26.87
CA GLU A 54 1.61 -4.69 -26.13
C GLU A 54 0.62 -3.51 -26.09
N TYR A 55 1.15 -2.28 -26.04
CA TYR A 55 0.38 -1.05 -25.85
C TYR A 55 0.31 -0.18 -27.11
N LYS A 56 0.10 -0.81 -28.27
CA LYS A 56 0.08 -0.11 -29.56
C LYS A 56 -0.98 0.99 -29.60
N LYS A 57 -0.56 2.21 -29.95
CA LYS A 57 -1.41 3.43 -29.99
C LYS A 57 -2.21 3.63 -28.69
N TYR A 58 -1.58 3.29 -27.56
CA TYR A 58 -2.11 3.51 -26.23
C TYR A 58 -2.57 4.95 -26.02
N LYS A 59 -3.73 5.10 -25.39
CA LYS A 59 -4.21 6.36 -24.85
C LYS A 59 -4.90 6.10 -23.50
N PRO A 60 -4.46 6.75 -22.42
CA PRO A 60 -5.08 6.60 -21.12
C PRO A 60 -6.47 7.22 -21.13
N ILE A 61 -7.41 6.58 -20.43
CA ILE A 61 -8.75 7.12 -20.14
C ILE A 61 -8.79 7.59 -18.69
N SER A 62 -8.52 6.68 -17.74
CA SER A 62 -8.56 7.00 -16.32
C SER A 62 -7.69 6.08 -15.47
N PHE A 63 -7.40 6.56 -14.26
CA PHE A 63 -6.73 5.81 -13.19
C PHE A 63 -7.62 5.88 -11.94
N GLU A 64 -8.33 4.79 -11.67
CA GLU A 64 -9.41 4.68 -10.69
C GLU A 64 -9.00 3.76 -9.52
N ASP A 65 -9.79 3.77 -8.43
CA ASP A 65 -9.74 2.80 -7.31
C ASP A 65 -8.35 2.49 -6.73
N PHE A 66 -7.54 3.54 -6.52
CA PHE A 66 -6.25 3.40 -5.84
C PHE A 66 -6.41 2.90 -4.41
N THR A 67 -5.85 1.72 -4.14
CA THR A 67 -5.99 1.02 -2.86
C THR A 67 -4.64 0.54 -2.36
N ILE A 68 -4.34 0.82 -1.10
CA ILE A 68 -3.15 0.32 -0.41
C ILE A 68 -3.42 -1.11 0.03
N ARG A 69 -2.50 -2.03 -0.23
CA ARG A 69 -2.65 -3.46 0.06
C ARG A 69 -1.73 -3.88 1.19
N TYR A 70 -2.32 -4.52 2.19
CA TYR A 70 -1.63 -5.09 3.33
C TYR A 70 -1.79 -6.61 3.31
N GLU A 71 -0.87 -7.31 3.95
CA GLU A 71 -0.93 -8.74 4.16
C GLU A 71 -2.21 -9.12 4.94
N LYS A 72 -2.89 -10.17 4.48
CA LYS A 72 -3.97 -10.81 5.21
C LYS A 72 -3.37 -11.76 6.26
N THR A 73 -3.45 -11.38 7.53
CA THR A 73 -3.13 -12.23 8.67
C THR A 73 -4.39 -12.94 9.16
N GLU A 74 -4.25 -13.96 10.00
CA GLU A 74 -5.41 -14.62 10.62
C GLU A 74 -6.31 -13.63 11.36
N LEU A 75 -5.71 -12.66 12.07
CA LEU A 75 -6.44 -11.62 12.77
C LEU A 75 -7.16 -10.67 11.81
N THR A 76 -6.51 -10.21 10.74
CA THR A 76 -7.18 -9.30 9.79
C THR A 76 -8.26 -10.01 8.99
N HIS A 77 -8.07 -11.30 8.67
CA HIS A 77 -9.11 -12.15 8.09
C HIS A 77 -10.31 -12.26 9.02
N TYR A 78 -10.09 -12.68 10.27
CA TYR A 78 -11.14 -12.77 11.28
C TYR A 78 -11.91 -11.46 11.46
N LEU A 79 -11.19 -10.33 11.52
CA LEU A 79 -11.81 -9.01 11.65
C LEU A 79 -12.61 -8.62 10.41
N SER A 80 -12.13 -8.93 9.20
CA SER A 80 -12.87 -8.76 7.95
C SER A 80 -14.16 -9.59 7.94
N ASP A 81 -14.09 -10.87 8.30
CA ASP A 81 -15.26 -11.74 8.37
C ASP A 81 -16.30 -11.17 9.35
N LYS A 82 -15.87 -10.71 10.53
CA LYS A 82 -16.77 -10.09 11.52
C LYS A 82 -17.38 -8.78 11.05
N ILE A 83 -16.66 -8.00 10.24
CA ILE A 83 -17.19 -6.77 9.62
C ILE A 83 -18.29 -7.15 8.62
N GLU A 84 -18.03 -8.13 7.75
CA GLU A 84 -19.00 -8.60 6.75
C GLU A 84 -20.25 -9.20 7.41
N GLU A 85 -20.07 -10.09 8.40
CA GLU A 85 -21.17 -10.65 9.20
C GLU A 85 -22.03 -9.55 9.82
N GLN A 86 -21.40 -8.49 10.36
CA GLN A 86 -22.11 -7.39 11.00
C GLN A 86 -22.84 -6.49 10.00
N GLN A 87 -22.31 -6.32 8.78
CA GLN A 87 -22.94 -5.58 7.69
C GLN A 87 -24.11 -6.34 7.06
N ALA A 88 -24.05 -7.67 7.05
CA ALA A 88 -25.10 -8.53 6.52
C ALA A 88 -26.33 -8.64 7.44
N LYS A 89 -26.25 -8.16 8.69
CA LYS A 89 -27.39 -8.20 9.63
C LYS A 89 -28.53 -7.28 9.17
N PRO A 90 -29.80 -7.68 9.34
CA PRO A 90 -30.96 -6.83 9.02
C PRO A 90 -30.93 -5.47 9.71
N THR A 91 -30.40 -5.42 10.94
CA THR A 91 -30.17 -4.18 11.68
C THR A 91 -28.68 -4.08 12.03
N VAL A 92 -27.99 -3.17 11.35
CA VAL A 92 -26.55 -2.95 11.55
C VAL A 92 -26.32 -2.14 12.82
N ASN A 93 -25.69 -2.74 13.83
CA ASN A 93 -25.14 -2.00 14.96
C ASN A 93 -23.87 -1.25 14.52
N LYS A 94 -24.02 0.06 14.26
CA LYS A 94 -22.93 0.93 13.79
C LYS A 94 -21.76 1.01 14.76
N HIS A 95 -22.01 1.04 16.07
CA HIS A 95 -20.95 1.13 17.07
C HIS A 95 -20.01 -0.08 17.03
N VAL A 96 -20.59 -1.28 16.95
CA VAL A 96 -19.82 -2.52 16.81
C VAL A 96 -19.04 -2.54 15.49
N LEU A 97 -19.69 -2.14 14.39
CA LEU A 97 -19.06 -2.07 13.07
C LEU A 97 -17.85 -1.12 13.05
N ASP A 98 -18.01 0.08 13.62
CA ASP A 98 -16.93 1.07 13.69
C ASP A 98 -15.79 0.60 14.59
N SER A 99 -16.11 -0.08 15.69
CA SER A 99 -15.10 -0.70 16.57
C SER A 99 -14.29 -1.76 15.83
N LEU A 100 -14.96 -2.67 15.10
CA LEU A 100 -14.29 -3.70 14.30
C LEU A 100 -13.41 -3.09 13.21
N LYS A 101 -13.91 -2.08 12.49
CA LYS A 101 -13.12 -1.34 11.48
C LYS A 101 -11.89 -0.67 12.09
N ASN A 102 -12.05 -0.04 13.25
CA ASN A 102 -10.93 0.59 13.96
C ASN A 102 -9.90 -0.45 14.44
N LEU A 103 -10.33 -1.63 14.87
CA LEU A 103 -9.42 -2.71 15.23
C LEU A 103 -8.66 -3.23 14.01
N LEU A 104 -9.34 -3.41 12.87
CA LEU A 104 -8.70 -3.80 11.62
C LEU A 104 -7.65 -2.77 11.19
N GLU A 105 -7.98 -1.48 11.27
CA GLU A 105 -7.07 -0.40 10.91
C GLU A 105 -5.81 -0.34 11.80
N LYS A 106 -5.94 -0.70 13.08
CA LYS A 106 -4.82 -0.75 14.04
C LYS A 106 -3.94 -1.99 13.89
N ASN A 107 -4.47 -3.07 13.32
CA ASN A 107 -3.80 -4.37 13.22
C ASN A 107 -3.51 -4.76 11.77
N LYS A 108 -3.30 -3.79 10.89
CA LYS A 108 -2.91 -4.05 9.50
C LYS A 108 -1.63 -4.89 9.46
N GLY A 109 -1.61 -5.88 8.56
CA GLY A 109 -0.42 -6.67 8.27
C GLY A 109 0.68 -5.84 7.58
N LEU A 110 1.72 -6.52 7.10
CA LEU A 110 2.80 -5.88 6.35
C LEU A 110 2.26 -5.20 5.09
N LEU A 111 2.77 -4.02 4.74
CA LEU A 111 2.46 -3.36 3.47
C LEU A 111 2.99 -4.21 2.31
N MET A 112 2.08 -4.71 1.47
CA MET A 112 2.41 -5.51 0.29
C MET A 112 2.62 -4.66 -0.96
N GLY A 113 1.89 -3.54 -1.06
CA GLY A 113 1.96 -2.67 -2.24
C GLY A 113 0.67 -1.90 -2.47
N TYR A 114 0.34 -1.69 -3.73
CA TYR A 114 -0.77 -0.85 -4.16
C TYR A 114 -1.49 -1.48 -5.35
N THR A 115 -2.81 -1.31 -5.43
CA THR A 115 -3.55 -1.60 -6.65
C THR A 115 -4.17 -0.34 -7.20
N ILE A 116 -4.27 -0.26 -8.52
CA ILE A 116 -5.00 0.81 -9.21
C ILE A 116 -5.67 0.24 -10.45
N ILE A 117 -6.93 0.63 -10.67
CA ILE A 117 -7.64 0.28 -11.90
C ILE A 117 -7.22 1.26 -12.97
N HIS A 118 -6.74 0.77 -14.09
CA HIS A 118 -6.33 1.58 -15.22
C HIS A 118 -7.21 1.29 -16.43
N LYS A 119 -7.95 2.31 -16.89
CA LYS A 119 -8.72 2.25 -18.13
C LYS A 119 -7.96 2.95 -19.24
N TYR A 120 -7.86 2.30 -20.38
CA TYR A 120 -7.18 2.83 -21.55
C TYR A 120 -7.71 2.17 -22.82
N HIS A 121 -7.30 2.69 -23.97
CA HIS A 121 -7.55 2.02 -25.24
C HIS A 121 -6.26 1.82 -26.02
N THR A 122 -6.21 0.75 -26.80
CA THR A 122 -5.16 0.46 -27.79
C THR A 122 -5.77 0.37 -29.19
N LYS A 123 -4.92 0.28 -30.22
CA LYS A 123 -5.37 -0.05 -31.58
C LYS A 123 -4.71 -1.32 -32.09
N THR A 124 -5.50 -2.21 -32.69
CA THR A 124 -4.98 -3.39 -33.38
C THR A 124 -4.21 -2.99 -34.65
N PHE A 125 -3.54 -3.96 -35.29
CA PHE A 125 -2.91 -3.75 -36.60
C PHE A 125 -3.92 -3.36 -37.69
N ALA A 126 -5.18 -3.80 -37.56
CA ALA A 126 -6.29 -3.42 -38.44
C ALA A 126 -6.85 -2.02 -38.14
N GLY A 127 -6.39 -1.36 -37.07
CA GLY A 127 -6.81 -0.01 -36.67
C GLY A 127 -8.03 0.04 -35.76
N GLU A 128 -8.59 -1.11 -35.39
CA GLU A 128 -9.72 -1.24 -34.48
C GLU A 128 -9.32 -0.80 -33.06
N VAL A 129 -10.22 -0.06 -32.39
CA VAL A 129 -10.01 0.40 -31.02
C VAL A 129 -10.42 -0.70 -30.05
N VAL A 130 -9.50 -1.11 -29.19
CA VAL A 130 -9.75 -2.07 -28.11
C VAL A 130 -9.75 -1.32 -26.79
N ASN A 131 -10.81 -1.47 -26.01
CA ASN A 131 -10.92 -0.88 -24.68
C ASN A 131 -10.44 -1.87 -23.63
N HIS A 132 -9.60 -1.40 -22.71
CA HIS A 132 -9.02 -2.18 -21.63
C HIS A 132 -9.42 -1.58 -20.29
N LYS A 133 -9.58 -2.45 -19.31
CA LYS A 133 -9.76 -2.08 -17.91
C LYS A 133 -8.96 -3.09 -17.12
N ASP A 134 -7.81 -2.68 -16.62
CA ASP A 134 -6.87 -3.57 -15.95
C ASP A 134 -6.71 -3.19 -14.49
N LEU A 135 -6.56 -4.20 -13.63
CA LEU A 135 -6.10 -4.03 -12.27
C LEU A 135 -4.59 -4.18 -12.23
N VAL A 136 -3.89 -3.06 -12.02
CA VAL A 136 -2.44 -3.05 -11.90
C VAL A 136 -2.06 -3.20 -10.43
N PHE A 137 -1.24 -4.19 -10.11
CA PHE A 137 -0.61 -4.34 -8.81
C PHE A 137 0.82 -3.81 -8.86
N LEU A 138 1.12 -2.87 -7.97
CA LEU A 138 2.43 -2.29 -7.78
C LEU A 138 3.01 -2.74 -6.44
N ASP A 139 4.30 -3.04 -6.41
CA ASP A 139 5.01 -3.30 -5.16
C ASP A 139 5.13 -2.03 -4.29
N THR A 140 5.75 -2.17 -3.11
CA THR A 140 5.92 -1.07 -2.15
C THR A 140 6.79 0.08 -2.66
N ILE A 141 7.57 -0.13 -3.73
CA ILE A 141 8.43 0.85 -4.40
C ILE A 141 7.90 1.29 -5.77
N PHE A 142 6.63 1.01 -6.07
CA PHE A 142 5.92 1.39 -7.29
C PHE A 142 6.42 0.73 -8.58
N ARG A 143 6.99 -0.48 -8.52
CA ARG A 143 7.22 -1.31 -9.72
C ARG A 143 5.97 -2.12 -10.03
N ILE A 144 5.64 -2.29 -11.31
CA ILE A 144 4.54 -3.17 -11.69
C ILE A 144 4.96 -4.61 -11.40
N ALA A 145 4.21 -5.26 -10.51
CA ALA A 145 4.42 -6.65 -10.15
C ALA A 145 3.53 -7.59 -10.97
N THR A 146 2.28 -7.18 -11.24
CA THR A 146 1.38 -7.89 -12.14
C THR A 146 0.28 -6.97 -12.68
N ILE A 147 -0.32 -7.37 -13.81
CA ILE A 147 -1.48 -6.73 -14.43
C ILE A 147 -2.51 -7.84 -14.65
N LEU A 148 -3.72 -7.66 -14.12
CA LEU A 148 -4.78 -8.64 -14.14
C LEU A 148 -6.08 -8.02 -14.63
N GLU A 149 -7.04 -8.86 -15.01
CA GLU A 149 -8.42 -8.40 -15.18
C GLU A 149 -9.00 -7.96 -13.81
N PRO A 150 -9.89 -6.96 -13.76
CA PRO A 150 -10.42 -6.42 -12.50
C PRO A 150 -11.17 -7.46 -11.67
N ASP A 151 -11.81 -8.41 -12.34
CA ASP A 151 -12.62 -9.45 -11.71
C ASP A 151 -11.74 -10.61 -11.19
N ALA A 152 -10.48 -10.68 -11.64
CA ALA A 152 -9.48 -11.63 -11.11
C ALA A 152 -8.90 -11.16 -9.76
N TYR A 153 -9.47 -10.12 -9.14
CA TYR A 153 -9.03 -9.57 -7.86
C TYR A 153 -9.02 -10.59 -6.73
N ASP A 154 -10.03 -11.46 -6.65
CA ASP A 154 -10.13 -12.47 -5.59
C ASP A 154 -8.93 -13.44 -5.63
N MET A 155 -8.33 -13.65 -6.81
CA MET A 155 -7.12 -14.45 -6.96
C MET A 155 -5.89 -13.81 -6.30
N ILE A 156 -5.84 -12.48 -6.16
CA ILE A 156 -4.73 -11.74 -5.51
C ILE A 156 -4.71 -11.95 -4.00
N LEU A 157 -5.87 -12.15 -3.39
CA LEU A 157 -6.00 -12.23 -1.94
C LEU A 157 -5.70 -13.63 -1.40
N ASP A 158 -6.03 -14.66 -2.16
CA ASP A 158 -5.90 -16.07 -1.74
C ASP A 158 -4.55 -16.67 -2.12
N GLN A 159 -4.01 -16.25 -3.27
CA GLN A 159 -2.69 -16.67 -3.68
C GLN A 159 -1.74 -15.56 -3.23
N LYS A 160 -0.71 -15.89 -2.44
CA LYS A 160 0.43 -15.01 -2.20
C LYS A 160 1.08 -14.72 -3.57
N ILE A 161 0.52 -13.80 -4.36
CA ILE A 161 0.77 -13.77 -5.80
C ILE A 161 2.25 -13.58 -6.03
N ILE A 162 2.75 -14.59 -6.72
CA ILE A 162 4.13 -14.82 -7.12
C ILE A 162 4.60 -13.59 -7.90
N PHE A 163 5.65 -12.96 -7.39
CA PHE A 163 6.44 -11.97 -8.10
C PHE A 163 6.76 -12.51 -9.51
N ARG A 164 6.46 -11.77 -10.57
CA ARG A 164 7.21 -11.93 -11.83
C ARG A 164 8.48 -11.09 -11.69
N PRO A 165 9.64 -11.68 -11.38
CA PRO A 165 10.88 -10.96 -11.50
C PRO A 165 11.20 -10.82 -12.98
N ASP A 166 10.70 -9.77 -13.62
CA ASP A 166 11.26 -9.31 -14.91
C ASP A 166 12.68 -8.70 -14.71
N SER A 167 13.34 -9.01 -13.60
CA SER A 167 14.70 -8.55 -13.28
C SER A 167 15.61 -9.62 -12.69
N LEU A 168 15.32 -10.92 -12.86
CA LEU A 168 16.41 -11.92 -12.84
C LEU A 168 17.13 -11.91 -14.19
N GLU A 169 17.63 -10.74 -14.58
CA GLU A 169 18.71 -10.68 -15.55
C GLU A 169 19.92 -11.35 -14.89
N LYS A 170 20.27 -12.51 -15.43
CA LYS A 170 21.49 -13.26 -15.11
C LYS A 170 22.68 -12.30 -15.07
N LYS A 171 23.32 -12.19 -13.90
CA LYS A 171 24.74 -11.82 -13.82
C LYS A 171 25.57 -13.09 -13.81
#